data_AF-A0A6A1V0Q4-F1
#
_entry.id   AF-A0A6A1V0Q4-F1
#
_cell.length_a   1.000
_cell.length_b   1.000
_cell.length_c   1.000
_cell.angle_alpha   90.00
_cell.angle_beta   90.00
_cell.angle_gamma   90.00
#
_symmetry.space_group_name_H-M   'P 1'
#
loop_
_entity.id
_entity.type
_entity.pdbx_description
1 polymer ?
#
loop_
_entity_poly.entity_id
_entity_poly.type
_entity_poly.pdbx_seq_one_letter_code
_entity_poly.pdbx_strand_id
1 'polypeptide(L)'
;MQIYMELATEKLEKTSTTARKLKYKRLEIKLWLPRYGIQEKGVEERIMGSIRDIIKQEKEFDDQRLLLHLPQKLRRDIMLSICKSLFEKEPTLRKASEDRYLSSLICDSLKPVYLNEDTYIIRQGEVLDKMLFFNQGTVCTFSTNDENGTGCLKKGDFYGEELLKWVLAPLDSSGPSEQIPFSKITLKCKTKVEVFSLWVDDLKNVVSGNDLRITKFRRIIGFTDTKDELKYAAAKSLQAAYRRHRAQPKNSNGPRKATKSVRCLCVLGPVRVTYD
;
A
#
# COMPACT_ATOMS: atom_id res chain seq x y z
N MET A 1 30.01 28.94 -44.28
CA MET A 1 30.37 29.50 -42.95
C MET A 1 29.15 29.99 -42.17
N GLN A 2 28.19 30.70 -42.78
CA GLN A 2 27.03 31.29 -42.08
C GLN A 2 26.15 30.27 -41.34
N ILE A 3 25.76 29.16 -41.99
CA ILE A 3 24.97 28.06 -41.39
C ILE A 3 25.68 27.43 -40.17
N TYR A 4 27.01 27.32 -40.21
CA TYR A 4 27.78 26.75 -39.11
C TYR A 4 27.79 27.66 -37.87
N MET A 5 27.84 28.97 -38.08
CA MET A 5 27.77 29.96 -37.01
C MET A 5 26.38 29.98 -36.37
N GLU A 6 25.30 29.93 -37.16
CA GLU A 6 23.92 29.88 -36.67
C GLU A 6 23.64 28.62 -35.82
N LEU A 7 24.09 27.45 -36.28
CA LEU A 7 23.97 26.21 -35.50
C LEU A 7 24.77 26.25 -34.19
N ALA A 8 25.95 26.89 -34.21
CA ALA A 8 26.77 27.03 -33.01
C ALA A 8 26.13 27.97 -31.98
N THR A 9 25.52 29.08 -32.42
CA THR A 9 24.79 30.01 -31.54
C THR A 9 23.54 29.36 -30.94
N GLU A 10 22.74 28.66 -31.75
CA GLU A 10 21.57 27.93 -31.23
C GLU A 10 21.94 26.86 -30.21
N LYS A 11 23.01 26.10 -30.47
CA LYS A 11 23.50 25.08 -29.54
C LYS A 11 23.99 25.71 -28.23
N LEU A 12 24.68 26.84 -28.29
CA LEU A 12 25.14 27.57 -27.11
C LEU A 12 23.96 28.11 -26.28
N GLU A 13 22.96 28.70 -26.92
CA GLU A 13 21.74 29.20 -26.27
C GLU A 13 20.93 28.06 -25.62
N LYS A 14 20.73 26.94 -26.33
CA LYS A 14 20.10 25.73 -25.79
C LYS A 14 20.86 25.18 -24.57
N THR A 15 22.18 25.20 -24.61
CA THR A 15 23.03 24.75 -23.49
C THR A 15 22.92 25.68 -22.28
N SER A 16 22.97 27.00 -22.51
CA SER A 16 22.84 28.03 -21.48
C SER A 16 21.48 27.99 -20.77
N THR A 17 20.40 27.89 -21.55
CA THR A 17 19.02 27.78 -21.01
C THR A 17 18.83 26.49 -20.22
N THR A 18 19.36 25.36 -20.68
CA THR A 18 19.32 24.08 -19.97
C THR A 18 20.07 24.12 -18.64
N ALA A 19 21.28 24.70 -18.61
CA ALA A 19 22.05 24.86 -17.38
C ALA A 19 21.30 25.71 -16.35
N ARG A 20 20.63 26.78 -16.80
CA ARG A 20 19.79 27.63 -15.94
C ARG A 20 18.59 26.89 -15.37
N LYS A 21 17.87 26.11 -16.19
CA LYS A 21 16.76 25.24 -15.74
C LYS A 21 17.19 24.24 -14.68
N LEU A 22 18.31 23.55 -14.91
CA LEU A 22 18.88 22.59 -13.96
C LEU A 22 19.27 23.24 -12.62
N LYS A 23 19.85 24.45 -12.66
CA LYS A 23 20.21 25.20 -11.45
C LYS A 23 18.96 25.52 -10.62
N TYR A 24 17.89 25.99 -11.24
CA TYR A 24 16.63 26.29 -10.56
C TYR A 24 16.00 25.03 -9.96
N LYS A 25 15.94 23.93 -10.72
CA LYS A 25 15.41 22.65 -10.24
C LYS A 25 16.17 22.09 -9.05
N ARG A 26 17.50 22.25 -9.04
CA ARG A 26 18.30 21.84 -7.88
C ARG A 26 17.92 22.59 -6.61
N LEU A 27 17.69 23.90 -6.71
CA LEU A 27 17.24 24.71 -5.57
C LEU A 27 15.85 24.26 -5.10
N GLU A 28 14.93 24.02 -6.04
CA GLU A 28 13.59 23.53 -5.74
C GLU A 28 13.64 22.18 -4.99
N ILE A 29 14.46 21.24 -5.44
CA ILE A 29 14.64 19.93 -4.80
C ILE A 29 15.24 20.07 -3.40
N LYS A 30 16.24 20.94 -3.23
CA LYS A 30 16.83 21.23 -1.91
C LYS A 30 15.81 21.75 -0.90
N LEU A 31 14.83 22.54 -1.36
CA LEU A 31 13.72 23.00 -0.53
C LEU A 31 12.61 21.95 -0.39
N TRP A 32 12.48 21.05 -1.35
CA TRP A 32 11.47 20.00 -1.37
C TRP A 32 11.80 18.85 -0.42
N LEU A 33 13.04 18.32 -0.43
CA LEU A 33 13.48 17.21 0.43
C LEU A 33 13.11 17.38 1.93
N PRO A 34 13.44 18.49 2.61
CA PRO A 34 13.12 18.66 4.02
C PRO A 34 11.62 18.77 4.27
N ARG A 35 10.83 19.34 3.34
CA ARG A 35 9.37 19.41 3.44
C ARG A 35 8.74 18.01 3.51
N TYR A 36 9.34 17.05 2.82
CA TYR A 36 8.92 15.64 2.82
C TYR A 36 9.61 14.80 3.90
N GLY A 37 10.46 15.39 4.74
CA GLY A 37 11.19 14.67 5.79
C GLY A 37 12.30 13.76 5.27
N ILE A 38 12.77 13.97 4.04
CA ILE A 38 13.81 13.16 3.41
C ILE A 38 15.18 13.73 3.83
N GLN A 39 15.96 12.92 4.55
CA GLN A 39 17.31 13.29 5.03
C GLN A 39 18.42 12.40 4.43
N GLU A 40 18.07 11.43 3.59
CA GLU A 40 19.03 10.49 3.02
C GLU A 40 20.03 11.20 2.08
N LYS A 41 21.32 10.95 2.33
CA LYS A 41 22.41 11.50 1.50
C LYS A 41 22.34 10.92 0.08
N GLY A 42 22.57 11.77 -0.92
CA GLY A 42 22.63 11.35 -2.33
C GLY A 42 21.28 11.25 -3.04
N VAL A 43 20.14 11.35 -2.33
CA VAL A 43 18.80 11.41 -2.98
C VAL A 43 18.70 12.61 -3.90
N GLU A 44 19.22 13.78 -3.49
CA GLU A 44 19.29 14.97 -4.36
C GLU A 44 19.97 14.64 -5.70
N GLU A 45 21.14 14.00 -5.68
CA GLU A 45 21.89 13.67 -6.90
C GLU A 45 21.17 12.65 -7.77
N ARG A 46 20.50 11.67 -7.17
CA ARG A 46 19.69 10.67 -7.90
C ARG A 46 18.50 11.32 -8.60
N ILE A 47 17.81 12.25 -7.94
CA ILE A 47 16.71 13.02 -8.53
C ILE A 47 17.26 13.91 -9.65
N MET A 48 18.34 14.65 -9.40
CA MET A 48 18.97 15.51 -10.40
C MET A 48 19.47 14.73 -11.62
N GLY A 49 19.98 13.52 -11.43
CA GLY A 49 20.32 12.60 -12.52
C GLY A 49 19.12 12.28 -13.40
N SER A 50 17.99 11.92 -12.77
CA SER A 50 16.74 11.61 -13.48
C SER A 50 16.23 12.81 -14.28
N ILE A 51 16.26 14.01 -13.71
CA ILE A 51 15.84 15.24 -14.41
C ILE A 51 16.75 15.56 -15.59
N ARG A 52 18.07 15.38 -15.44
CA ARG A 52 19.01 15.55 -16.57
C ARG A 52 18.65 14.61 -17.72
N ASP A 53 18.30 13.37 -17.42
CA ASP A 53 17.95 12.39 -18.45
C ASP A 53 16.61 12.71 -19.12
N ILE A 54 15.61 13.19 -18.37
CA ILE A 54 14.32 13.65 -18.93
C ILE A 54 14.52 14.82 -19.88
N ILE A 55 15.30 15.83 -19.47
CA ILE A 55 15.58 17.01 -20.30
C ILE A 55 16.35 16.62 -21.57
N LYS A 56 17.34 15.73 -21.47
CA LYS A 56 18.08 15.22 -22.64
C LYS A 56 17.19 14.47 -23.63
N GLN A 57 16.15 13.81 -23.13
CA GLN A 57 15.20 13.06 -23.94
C GLN A 57 14.05 13.94 -24.47
N GLU A 58 14.08 15.25 -24.21
CA GLU A 58 13.03 16.21 -24.57
C GLU A 58 11.62 15.75 -24.17
N LYS A 59 11.53 14.98 -23.09
CA LYS A 59 10.26 14.46 -22.57
C LYS A 59 9.51 15.56 -21.83
N GLU A 60 8.19 15.56 -21.96
CA GLU A 60 7.33 16.39 -21.14
C GLU A 60 7.57 16.10 -19.66
N PHE A 61 7.69 17.18 -18.89
CA PHE A 61 8.00 17.16 -17.48
C PHE A 61 7.01 18.06 -16.74
N ASP A 62 6.12 17.44 -15.96
CA ASP A 62 5.23 18.14 -15.05
C ASP A 62 6.03 18.60 -13.84
N ASP A 63 6.38 19.88 -13.87
CA ASP A 63 7.14 20.55 -12.82
C ASP A 63 6.47 20.45 -11.44
N GLN A 64 5.14 20.28 -11.37
CA GLN A 64 4.40 20.22 -10.12
C GLN A 64 4.36 18.80 -9.53
N ARG A 65 4.57 17.77 -10.36
CA ARG A 65 4.44 16.36 -9.98
C ARG A 65 5.72 15.58 -10.17
N LEU A 66 6.82 16.11 -9.61
CA LEU A 66 8.17 15.54 -9.67
C LEU A 66 8.21 14.01 -9.50
N LEU A 67 7.49 13.48 -8.49
CA LEU A 67 7.48 12.05 -8.18
C LEU A 67 7.03 11.16 -9.35
N LEU A 68 6.14 11.64 -10.23
CA LEU A 68 5.63 10.89 -11.37
C LEU A 68 6.69 10.66 -12.46
N HIS A 69 7.68 11.56 -12.54
CA HIS A 69 8.73 11.51 -13.56
C HIS A 69 9.96 10.74 -13.11
N LEU A 70 10.05 10.37 -11.83
CA LEU A 70 11.21 9.64 -11.32
C LEU A 70 11.18 8.16 -11.73
N PRO A 71 12.34 7.54 -12.01
CA PRO A 71 12.43 6.11 -12.22
C PRO A 71 11.78 5.34 -11.06
N GLN A 72 11.08 4.25 -11.37
CA GLN A 72 10.26 3.51 -10.39
C GLN A 72 11.02 3.17 -9.10
N LYS A 73 12.28 2.72 -9.21
CA LYS A 73 13.12 2.39 -8.05
C LYS A 73 13.39 3.62 -7.17
N LEU A 74 13.71 4.77 -7.76
CA LEU A 74 13.97 6.01 -7.03
C LEU A 74 12.68 6.55 -6.40
N ARG A 75 11.58 6.56 -7.15
CA ARG A 75 10.25 6.92 -6.66
C ARG A 75 9.88 6.08 -5.43
N ARG A 76 10.08 4.76 -5.50
CA ARG A 76 9.81 3.83 -4.40
C ARG A 76 10.67 4.10 -3.17
N ASP A 77 11.99 4.28 -3.33
CA ASP A 77 12.87 4.59 -2.19
C ASP A 77 12.44 5.91 -1.50
N ILE A 78 12.09 6.93 -2.28
CA ILE A 78 11.56 8.20 -1.77
C ILE A 78 10.21 7.99 -1.06
N MET A 79 9.28 7.26 -1.66
CA MET A 79 7.97 6.98 -1.07
C MET A 79 8.08 6.20 0.25
N LEU A 80 9.00 5.24 0.35
CA LEU A 80 9.29 4.54 1.60
C LEU A 80 9.76 5.50 2.70
N SER A 81 10.60 6.49 2.35
CA SER A 81 11.03 7.51 3.31
C SER A 81 9.87 8.43 3.75
N ILE A 82 9.01 8.85 2.82
CA ILE A 82 7.87 9.73 3.11
C ILE A 82 6.84 9.01 3.99
N CYS A 83 6.54 7.75 3.65
CA CYS A 83 5.53 6.95 4.32
C CYS A 83 6.02 6.28 5.61
N LYS A 84 7.21 6.63 6.10
CA LYS A 84 7.75 6.07 7.34
C LYS A 84 6.79 6.26 8.52
N SER A 85 6.24 7.47 8.67
CA SER A 85 5.29 7.80 9.75
C SER A 85 4.00 6.98 9.69
N LEU A 86 3.56 6.59 8.49
CA LEU A 86 2.42 5.70 8.29
C LEU A 86 2.68 4.33 8.93
N PHE A 87 3.79 3.69 8.54
CA PHE A 87 4.15 2.39 9.08
C PHE A 87 4.42 2.41 10.59
N GLU A 88 4.87 3.54 11.13
CA GLU A 88 5.14 3.70 12.57
C GLU A 88 3.88 3.96 13.42
N LYS A 89 2.80 4.47 12.85
CA LYS A 89 1.58 4.78 13.62
C LYS A 89 0.53 3.67 13.53
N GLU A 90 0.34 3.05 12.37
CA GLU A 90 -0.69 2.02 12.19
C GLU A 90 -0.10 0.61 12.49
N PRO A 91 -0.59 -0.13 13.51
CA PRO A 91 0.03 -1.38 13.96
C PRO A 91 0.08 -2.50 12.90
N THR A 92 -0.89 -2.55 12.01
CA THR A 92 -1.01 -3.59 10.98
C THR A 92 -0.01 -3.38 9.85
N LEU A 93 0.17 -2.14 9.41
CA LEU A 93 1.15 -1.68 8.44
C LEU A 93 2.56 -1.72 9.06
N ARG A 94 2.71 -1.49 10.37
CA ARG A 94 3.99 -1.68 11.07
C ARG A 94 4.53 -3.09 10.87
N LYS A 95 3.68 -4.11 11.01
CA LYS A 95 4.05 -5.51 10.72
C LYS A 95 4.41 -5.69 9.24
N ALA A 96 3.73 -4.99 8.33
CA ALA A 96 4.06 -5.03 6.89
C ALA A 96 5.42 -4.40 6.59
N SER A 97 5.85 -3.43 7.40
CA SER A 97 7.13 -2.72 7.24
C SER A 97 8.36 -3.57 7.54
N GLU A 98 8.21 -4.67 8.28
CA GLU A 98 9.28 -5.64 8.53
C GLU A 98 9.70 -6.36 7.24
N ASP A 99 8.81 -6.43 6.24
CA ASP A 99 9.09 -6.98 4.93
C ASP A 99 9.24 -5.86 3.89
N ARG A 100 10.46 -5.73 3.33
CA ARG A 100 10.76 -4.69 2.34
C ARG A 100 9.91 -4.79 1.07
N TYR A 101 9.47 -5.99 0.71
CA TYR A 101 8.61 -6.18 -0.46
C TYR A 101 7.20 -5.71 -0.18
N LEU A 102 6.62 -6.02 0.99
CA LEU A 102 5.27 -5.57 1.34
C LEU A 102 5.17 -4.06 1.50
N SER A 103 6.10 -3.46 2.24
CA SER A 103 6.20 -2.00 2.34
C SER A 103 6.39 -1.36 0.97
N SER A 104 7.18 -1.96 0.07
CA SER A 104 7.32 -1.45 -1.29
C SER A 104 6.04 -1.54 -2.13
N LEU A 105 5.28 -2.63 -2.00
CA LEU A 105 3.99 -2.78 -2.69
C LEU A 105 2.99 -1.73 -2.24
N ILE A 106 2.89 -1.50 -0.93
CA ILE A 106 2.02 -0.46 -0.35
C ILE A 106 2.45 0.92 -0.87
N CYS A 107 3.75 1.24 -0.81
CA CYS A 107 4.27 2.52 -1.30
C CYS A 107 4.10 2.72 -2.82
N ASP A 108 4.19 1.65 -3.62
CA ASP A 108 3.98 1.72 -5.06
C ASP A 108 2.50 1.98 -5.41
N SER A 109 1.58 1.50 -4.56
CA SER A 109 0.12 1.70 -4.68
C SER A 109 -0.36 3.06 -4.19
N LEU A 110 0.46 3.82 -3.47
CA LEU A 110 0.10 5.15 -2.99
C LEU A 110 0.13 6.20 -4.12
N LYS A 111 -0.99 6.90 -4.29
CA LYS A 111 -1.14 7.96 -5.30
C LYS A 111 -1.24 9.34 -4.65
N PRO A 112 -0.36 10.30 -4.98
CA PRO A 112 -0.47 11.66 -4.46
C PRO A 112 -1.72 12.34 -5.01
N VAL A 113 -2.42 13.05 -4.13
CA VAL A 113 -3.62 13.85 -4.41
C VAL A 113 -3.43 15.23 -3.80
N TYR A 114 -3.69 16.26 -4.60
CA TYR A 114 -3.54 17.66 -4.22
C TYR A 114 -4.93 18.28 -4.10
N LEU A 115 -5.24 18.82 -2.92
CA LEU A 115 -6.54 19.37 -2.59
C LEU A 115 -6.41 20.85 -2.25
N ASN A 116 -7.35 21.64 -2.74
CA ASN A 116 -7.41 23.07 -2.44
C ASN A 116 -7.98 23.30 -1.03
N GLU A 117 -7.75 24.50 -0.52
CA GLU A 117 -8.43 24.98 0.69
C GLU A 117 -9.96 24.93 0.51
N ASP A 118 -10.68 24.77 1.62
CA ASP A 118 -12.14 24.65 1.69
C ASP A 118 -12.76 23.46 0.94
N THR A 119 -11.96 22.54 0.41
CA THR A 119 -12.43 21.33 -0.26
C THR A 119 -12.88 20.28 0.75
N TYR A 120 -14.05 19.68 0.55
CA TYR A 120 -14.48 18.48 1.28
C TYR A 120 -13.79 17.26 0.70
N ILE A 121 -13.12 16.47 1.55
CA ILE A 121 -12.44 15.24 1.14
C ILE A 121 -13.41 14.06 1.18
N ILE A 122 -14.17 13.96 2.28
CA ILE A 122 -15.21 12.97 2.51
C ILE A 122 -16.17 13.51 3.55
N ARG A 123 -17.46 13.18 3.45
CA ARG A 123 -18.50 13.54 4.42
C ARG A 123 -18.89 12.34 5.25
N GLN A 124 -19.37 12.59 6.47
CA GLN A 124 -19.92 11.54 7.30
C GLN A 124 -21.06 10.82 6.55
N GLY A 125 -21.02 9.48 6.55
CA GLY A 125 -21.95 8.62 5.82
C GLY A 125 -21.56 8.31 4.38
N GLU A 126 -20.53 8.94 3.81
CA GLU A 126 -20.02 8.57 2.48
C GLU A 126 -19.22 7.25 2.55
N VAL A 127 -19.23 6.50 1.45
CA VAL A 127 -18.45 5.25 1.32
C VAL A 127 -16.96 5.57 1.40
N LEU A 128 -16.25 4.83 2.25
CA LEU A 128 -14.82 4.98 2.40
C LEU A 128 -14.12 4.13 1.34
N ASP A 129 -13.80 4.71 0.19
CA ASP A 129 -13.20 4.03 -0.98
C ASP A 129 -11.66 4.06 -1.00
N LYS A 130 -11.05 4.85 -0.11
CA LYS A 130 -9.60 5.02 -0.01
C LYS A 130 -9.16 5.36 1.42
N MET A 131 -7.98 4.88 1.78
CA MET A 131 -7.25 5.29 2.97
C MET A 131 -6.37 6.50 2.61
N LEU A 132 -6.30 7.48 3.50
CA LEU A 132 -5.66 8.77 3.25
C LEU A 132 -4.49 9.00 4.22
N PHE A 133 -3.34 9.42 3.71
CA PHE A 133 -2.15 9.75 4.48
C PHE A 133 -1.79 11.21 4.27
N PHE A 134 -1.84 12.01 5.32
CA PHE A 134 -1.63 13.45 5.24
C PHE A 134 -0.14 13.77 5.22
N ASN A 135 0.35 14.38 4.15
CA ASN A 135 1.76 14.75 4.02
C ASN A 135 1.99 16.24 4.26
N GLN A 136 1.08 17.10 3.80
CA GLN A 136 1.16 18.54 3.98
C GLN A 136 -0.23 19.16 4.19
N GLY A 137 -0.27 20.30 4.85
CA GLY A 137 -1.49 21.05 5.12
C GLY A 137 -2.21 20.63 6.40
N THR A 138 -3.43 21.13 6.58
CA THR A 138 -4.29 20.85 7.73
C THR A 138 -5.71 20.56 7.26
N VAL A 139 -6.33 19.53 7.83
CA VAL A 139 -7.71 19.11 7.54
C VAL A 139 -8.50 19.12 8.83
N CYS A 140 -9.63 19.79 8.84
CA CYS A 140 -10.56 19.78 9.97
C CYS A 140 -11.42 18.52 9.93
N THR A 141 -11.66 17.94 11.10
CA THR A 141 -12.56 16.79 11.31
C THR A 141 -13.83 17.26 12.00
N PHE A 142 -14.98 16.79 11.52
CA PHE A 142 -16.28 17.08 12.13
C PHE A 142 -17.06 15.78 12.34
N SER A 143 -17.60 15.57 13.53
CA SER A 143 -18.45 14.42 13.88
C SER A 143 -19.78 14.95 14.41
N THR A 144 -20.90 14.38 13.96
CA THR A 144 -22.23 14.78 14.42
C THR A 144 -22.59 14.15 15.78
N ASN A 145 -21.85 13.11 16.19
CA ASN A 145 -22.15 12.31 17.39
C ASN A 145 -21.28 12.64 18.61
N ASP A 146 -20.24 13.48 18.46
CA ASP A 146 -19.39 13.88 19.58
C ASP A 146 -19.74 15.31 20.02
N GLU A 147 -20.12 15.45 21.29
CA GLU A 147 -20.42 16.73 21.94
C GLU A 147 -19.21 17.69 22.01
N ASN A 148 -18.01 17.23 21.62
CA ASN A 148 -16.75 17.95 21.86
C ASN A 148 -15.70 17.92 20.71
N GLY A 149 -16.04 17.51 19.48
CA GLY A 149 -15.03 16.87 18.62
C GLY A 149 -14.47 17.57 17.37
N THR A 150 -14.52 18.89 17.19
CA THR A 150 -13.83 19.50 16.02
C THR A 150 -12.31 19.33 16.19
N GLY A 151 -11.71 18.44 15.42
CA GLY A 151 -10.28 18.11 15.45
C GLY A 151 -9.55 18.58 14.19
N CYS A 152 -8.25 18.31 14.12
CA CYS A 152 -7.43 18.59 12.95
C CYS A 152 -6.45 17.46 12.67
N LEU A 153 -6.42 16.97 11.44
CA LEU A 153 -5.39 16.06 10.91
C LEU A 153 -4.27 16.89 10.27
N LYS A 154 -3.03 16.52 10.56
CA LYS A 154 -1.81 17.19 10.09
C LYS A 154 -0.86 16.17 9.46
N LYS A 155 0.32 16.65 9.07
CA LYS A 155 1.39 15.81 8.52
C LYS A 155 1.65 14.57 9.40
N GLY A 156 1.65 13.41 8.76
CA GLY A 156 1.88 12.10 9.36
C GLY A 156 0.63 11.47 9.97
N ASP A 157 -0.51 12.15 9.99
CA ASP A 157 -1.79 11.52 10.37
C ASP A 157 -2.39 10.76 9.18
N PHE A 158 -3.37 9.93 9.46
CA PHE A 158 -4.08 9.16 8.44
C PHE A 158 -5.55 9.01 8.75
N TYR A 159 -6.33 8.68 7.73
CA TYR A 159 -7.77 8.44 7.85
C TYR A 159 -8.17 7.21 7.03
N GLY A 160 -9.18 6.49 7.52
CA GLY A 160 -9.75 5.32 6.86
C GLY A 160 -9.09 3.99 7.22
N GLU A 161 -8.62 3.86 8.46
CA GLU A 161 -8.08 2.59 8.98
C GLU A 161 -9.09 1.44 9.00
N GLU A 162 -10.38 1.76 9.01
CA GLU A 162 -11.45 0.77 8.91
C GLU A 162 -11.35 -0.01 7.60
N LEU A 163 -10.85 0.60 6.52
CA LEU A 163 -10.60 -0.12 5.27
C LEU A 163 -9.56 -1.21 5.42
N LEU A 164 -8.51 -0.95 6.18
CA LEU A 164 -7.47 -1.94 6.41
C LEU A 164 -8.03 -3.11 7.20
N LYS A 165 -8.80 -2.83 8.25
CA LYS A 165 -9.50 -3.87 9.03
C LYS A 165 -10.49 -4.65 8.17
N TRP A 166 -11.23 -3.98 7.28
CA TRP A 166 -12.20 -4.59 6.39
C TRP A 166 -11.56 -5.47 5.32
N VAL A 167 -10.50 -5.03 4.64
CA VAL A 167 -9.78 -5.86 3.64
C VAL A 167 -9.11 -7.07 4.30
N LEU A 168 -8.68 -6.93 5.56
CA LEU A 168 -8.03 -7.98 6.34
C LEU A 168 -8.99 -8.80 7.22
N ALA A 169 -10.30 -8.58 7.13
CA ALA A 169 -11.27 -9.36 7.90
C ALA A 169 -11.42 -10.76 7.28
N PRO A 170 -11.28 -11.86 8.06
CA PRO A 170 -11.43 -13.22 7.57
C PRO A 170 -12.74 -13.40 6.78
N LEU A 171 -12.69 -14.16 5.69
CA LEU A 171 -13.82 -14.38 4.76
C LEU A 171 -14.91 -15.30 5.35
N ASP A 172 -14.84 -15.60 6.64
CA ASP A 172 -15.48 -16.76 7.25
C ASP A 172 -16.75 -16.33 7.99
N SER A 173 -17.90 -16.71 7.44
CA SER A 173 -19.28 -16.44 7.93
C SER A 173 -19.80 -15.06 7.52
N SER A 174 -20.45 -14.98 6.36
CA SER A 174 -21.03 -13.76 5.74
C SER A 174 -20.06 -12.74 5.11
N GLY A 175 -18.87 -13.18 4.70
CA GLY A 175 -17.89 -12.33 3.98
C GLY A 175 -17.39 -11.14 4.82
N PRO A 176 -16.53 -10.25 4.28
CA PRO A 176 -16.65 -8.86 4.68
C PRO A 176 -18.13 -8.52 4.49
N SER A 177 -18.76 -7.75 5.39
CA SER A 177 -20.02 -7.12 5.00
C SER A 177 -19.83 -6.62 3.56
N GLU A 178 -20.65 -7.07 2.60
CA GLU A 178 -20.49 -6.69 1.18
C GLU A 178 -20.40 -5.17 1.03
N GLN A 179 -20.84 -4.45 2.06
CA GLN A 179 -20.75 -3.03 2.26
C GLN A 179 -19.37 -2.63 2.78
N ILE A 180 -18.62 -1.97 1.89
CA ILE A 180 -17.47 -1.13 2.22
C ILE A 180 -17.84 -0.20 3.38
N PRO A 181 -16.96 0.00 4.39
CA PRO A 181 -17.27 0.85 5.53
C PRO A 181 -17.59 2.29 5.11
N PHE A 182 -18.40 2.96 5.92
CA PHE A 182 -18.73 4.37 5.73
C PHE A 182 -17.86 5.27 6.61
N SER A 183 -17.62 6.48 6.13
CA SER A 183 -16.94 7.54 6.87
C SER A 183 -17.75 7.93 8.11
N LYS A 184 -17.13 7.87 9.28
CA LYS A 184 -17.76 8.29 10.56
C LYS A 184 -17.70 9.80 10.78
N ILE A 185 -16.87 10.50 10.02
CA ILE A 185 -16.60 11.93 10.19
C ILE A 185 -16.59 12.64 8.84
N THR A 186 -16.72 13.95 8.86
CA THR A 186 -16.50 14.81 7.70
C THR A 186 -15.09 15.39 7.76
N LEU A 187 -14.37 15.34 6.63
CA LEU A 187 -13.05 15.92 6.46
C LEU A 187 -13.13 17.12 5.51
N LYS A 188 -12.69 18.29 5.96
CA LYS A 188 -12.60 19.50 5.13
C LYS A 188 -11.21 20.11 5.20
N CYS A 189 -10.62 20.42 4.06
CA CYS A 189 -9.33 21.09 3.96
C CYS A 189 -9.40 22.50 4.57
N LYS A 190 -8.57 22.76 5.57
CA LYS A 190 -8.37 24.11 6.14
C LYS A 190 -7.30 24.90 5.39
N THR A 191 -6.38 24.21 4.73
CA THR A 191 -5.36 24.81 3.87
C THR A 191 -5.30 24.03 2.56
N LYS A 192 -4.42 24.41 1.63
CA LYS A 192 -3.97 23.47 0.59
C LYS A 192 -3.36 22.23 1.25
N VAL A 193 -3.75 21.05 0.79
CA VAL A 193 -3.38 19.76 1.39
C VAL A 193 -2.81 18.85 0.32
N GLU A 194 -1.70 18.19 0.67
CA GLU A 194 -1.19 17.05 -0.09
C GLU A 194 -1.43 15.79 0.74
N VAL A 195 -2.08 14.83 0.11
CA VAL A 195 -2.45 13.56 0.72
C VAL A 195 -2.08 12.42 -0.22
N PHE A 196 -1.53 11.33 0.32
CA PHE A 196 -1.39 10.09 -0.43
C PHE A 196 -2.64 9.23 -0.21
N SER A 197 -3.25 8.79 -1.30
CA SER A 197 -4.42 7.92 -1.30
C SER A 197 -4.01 6.48 -1.60
N LEU A 198 -4.51 5.53 -0.82
CA LEU A 198 -4.46 4.10 -1.08
C LEU A 198 -5.88 3.61 -1.31
N TRP A 199 -6.20 3.29 -2.56
CA TRP A 199 -7.54 2.85 -2.95
C TRP A 199 -7.82 1.44 -2.44
N VAL A 200 -9.10 1.14 -2.21
CA VAL A 200 -9.55 -0.20 -1.80
C VAL A 200 -9.06 -1.29 -2.75
N ASP A 201 -9.16 -1.07 -4.06
CA ASP A 201 -8.75 -2.09 -5.04
C ASP A 201 -7.23 -2.30 -5.03
N ASP A 202 -6.46 -1.21 -4.89
CA ASP A 202 -5.01 -1.28 -4.75
C ASP A 202 -4.63 -2.01 -3.44
N LEU A 203 -5.35 -1.78 -2.34
CA LEU A 203 -5.15 -2.46 -1.07
C LEU A 203 -5.52 -3.96 -1.16
N LYS A 204 -6.64 -4.30 -1.81
CA LYS A 204 -7.02 -5.69 -2.09
C LYS A 204 -5.93 -6.40 -2.88
N ASN A 205 -5.39 -5.77 -3.92
CA ASN A 205 -4.32 -6.34 -4.74
C ASN A 205 -3.04 -6.62 -3.95
N VAL A 206 -2.69 -5.74 -2.99
CA VAL A 206 -1.54 -5.96 -2.09
C VAL A 206 -1.77 -7.18 -1.18
N VAL A 207 -3.00 -7.39 -0.71
CA VAL A 207 -3.34 -8.47 0.24
C VAL A 207 -3.67 -9.79 -0.46
N SER A 208 -4.18 -9.77 -1.70
CA SER A 208 -4.63 -10.94 -2.45
C SER A 208 -3.49 -11.71 -3.14
N GLY A 209 -2.25 -11.21 -3.07
CA GLY A 209 -1.13 -11.85 -3.73
C GLY A 209 -0.77 -13.22 -3.13
N ASN A 210 -0.45 -14.18 -4.00
CA ASN A 210 0.00 -15.52 -3.61
C ASN A 210 1.49 -15.58 -3.25
N ASP A 211 2.18 -14.44 -3.16
CA ASP A 211 3.58 -14.38 -2.73
C ASP A 211 3.70 -14.93 -1.31
N LEU A 212 4.75 -15.72 -1.05
CA LEU A 212 4.97 -16.34 0.26
C LEU A 212 5.08 -15.29 1.37
N ARG A 213 5.61 -14.10 1.07
CA ARG A 213 5.74 -12.98 2.00
C ARG A 213 4.37 -12.41 2.36
N ILE A 214 3.51 -12.21 1.37
CA ILE A 214 2.11 -11.80 1.58
C ILE A 214 1.41 -12.86 2.42
N THR A 215 1.55 -14.14 2.07
CA THR A 215 0.93 -15.25 2.82
C THR A 215 1.42 -15.31 4.27
N LYS A 216 2.72 -15.11 4.51
CA LYS A 216 3.31 -15.07 5.85
C LYS A 216 2.80 -13.85 6.63
N PHE A 217 2.72 -12.68 5.99
CA PHE A 217 2.17 -11.47 6.60
C PHE A 217 0.71 -11.65 7.00
N ARG A 218 -0.12 -12.23 6.12
CA ARG A 218 -1.52 -12.61 6.43
C ARG A 218 -1.60 -13.47 7.70
N ARG A 219 -0.72 -14.47 7.86
CA ARG A 219 -0.67 -15.26 9.11
C ARG A 219 -0.24 -14.44 10.34
N ILE A 220 0.74 -13.54 10.20
CA ILE A 220 1.27 -12.71 11.31
C ILE A 220 0.22 -11.69 11.82
N ILE A 221 -0.61 -11.17 10.91
CA ILE A 221 -1.71 -10.27 11.25
C ILE A 221 -2.97 -11.01 11.70
N GLY A 222 -2.97 -12.35 11.72
CA GLY A 222 -4.12 -13.17 12.12
C GLY A 222 -5.20 -13.28 11.03
N PHE A 223 -4.85 -12.97 9.78
CA PHE A 223 -5.72 -13.13 8.63
C PHE A 223 -5.47 -14.48 7.95
N THR A 224 -6.28 -15.47 8.27
CA THR A 224 -6.29 -16.74 7.54
C THR A 224 -7.64 -16.91 6.87
N ASP A 225 -7.63 -17.33 5.61
CA ASP A 225 -8.85 -17.84 4.98
C ASP A 225 -9.05 -19.25 5.57
N THR A 226 -10.16 -19.48 6.28
CA THR A 226 -10.49 -20.81 6.83
C THR A 226 -10.40 -21.89 5.77
N LYS A 227 -10.70 -21.55 4.51
CA LYS A 227 -10.61 -22.46 3.37
C LYS A 227 -9.16 -22.84 3.06
N ASP A 228 -8.20 -21.94 3.22
CA ASP A 228 -6.78 -22.21 2.97
C ASP A 228 -6.14 -22.99 4.13
N GLU A 229 -6.59 -22.77 5.38
CA GLU A 229 -6.23 -23.64 6.50
C GLU A 229 -6.75 -25.06 6.30
N LEU A 230 -8.01 -25.22 5.87
CA LEU A 230 -8.61 -26.51 5.56
C LEU A 230 -7.89 -27.22 4.40
N LYS A 231 -7.55 -26.50 3.32
CA LYS A 231 -6.76 -27.04 2.21
C LYS A 231 -5.36 -27.45 2.65
N TYR A 232 -4.69 -26.63 3.45
CA TYR A 232 -3.35 -26.94 3.97
C TYR A 232 -3.38 -28.16 4.90
N ALA A 233 -4.37 -28.24 5.80
CA ALA A 233 -4.58 -29.37 6.68
C ALA A 233 -4.93 -30.66 5.89
N ALA A 234 -5.76 -30.56 4.86
CA ALA A 234 -6.08 -31.66 3.97
C ALA A 234 -4.85 -32.13 3.19
N ALA A 235 -4.06 -31.21 2.63
CA ALA A 235 -2.82 -31.54 1.92
C ALA A 235 -1.81 -32.22 2.86
N LYS A 236 -1.62 -31.72 4.08
CA LYS A 236 -0.73 -32.33 5.08
C LYS A 236 -1.22 -33.72 5.50
N SER A 237 -2.53 -33.90 5.65
CA SER A 237 -3.15 -35.19 5.95
C SER A 237 -2.97 -36.19 4.81
N LEU A 238 -3.15 -35.75 3.56
CA LEU A 238 -2.94 -36.57 2.36
C LEU A 238 -1.48 -36.96 2.20
N GLN A 239 -0.54 -36.02 2.40
CA GLN A 239 0.89 -36.28 2.38
C GLN A 239 1.30 -37.27 3.47
N ALA A 240 0.78 -37.13 4.69
CA ALA A 240 1.03 -38.07 5.77
C ALA A 240 0.48 -39.48 5.44
N ALA A 241 -0.73 -39.56 4.88
CA ALA A 241 -1.32 -40.82 4.43
C ALA A 241 -0.48 -41.49 3.33
N TYR A 242 -0.03 -40.73 2.34
CA TYR A 242 0.83 -41.22 1.26
C TYR A 242 2.19 -41.74 1.78
N ARG A 243 2.82 -41.00 2.70
CA ARG A 243 4.07 -41.43 3.36
C ARG A 243 3.89 -42.74 4.12
N ARG A 244 2.78 -42.90 4.87
CA ARG A 244 2.44 -44.16 5.55
C ARG A 244 2.25 -45.31 4.57
N HIS A 245 1.52 -45.08 3.47
CA HIS A 245 1.30 -46.11 2.44
C HIS A 245 2.62 -46.53 1.77
N ARG A 246 3.52 -45.58 1.50
CA ARG A 246 4.82 -45.88 0.89
C ARG A 246 5.81 -46.52 1.87
N ALA A 247 5.69 -46.25 3.16
CA ALA A 247 6.48 -46.88 4.22
C ALA A 247 6.02 -48.30 4.57
N GLN A 248 4.85 -48.75 4.07
CA GLN A 248 4.44 -50.15 4.22
C GLN A 248 5.23 -51.02 3.24
N PRO A 249 5.91 -52.09 3.71
CA PRO A 249 6.61 -53.01 2.83
C PRO A 249 5.61 -53.70 1.90
N LYS A 250 5.89 -53.69 0.59
CA LYS A 250 5.13 -54.48 -0.39
C LYS A 250 5.46 -55.96 -0.18
N ASN A 251 4.77 -56.64 0.73
CA ASN A 251 4.83 -58.10 0.79
C ASN A 251 3.44 -58.76 0.83
N SER A 252 3.20 -59.48 -0.28
CA SER A 252 2.44 -60.74 -0.46
C SER A 252 0.96 -60.84 -0.04
N ASN A 253 0.11 -61.02 -1.06
CA ASN A 253 -1.05 -61.91 -1.13
C ASN A 253 -1.60 -62.48 0.20
N GLY A 254 -2.71 -61.93 0.67
CA GLY A 254 -3.58 -62.48 1.72
C GLY A 254 -4.86 -61.65 1.86
N PRO A 255 -6.01 -62.24 2.24
CA PRO A 255 -7.31 -61.57 2.12
C PRO A 255 -7.42 -60.38 3.08
N ARG A 256 -7.89 -59.25 2.56
CA ARG A 256 -8.10 -58.01 3.31
C ARG A 256 -9.09 -58.24 4.45
N LYS A 257 -8.61 -58.32 5.69
CA LYS A 257 -9.46 -58.09 6.87
C LYS A 257 -9.70 -56.59 7.00
N ALA A 258 -10.95 -56.18 6.83
CA ALA A 258 -11.39 -54.82 7.09
C ALA A 258 -11.28 -54.51 8.59
N THR A 259 -10.15 -53.96 9.02
CA THR A 259 -10.06 -53.31 10.33
C THR A 259 -10.62 -51.91 10.22
N LYS A 260 -11.82 -51.73 10.77
CA LYS A 260 -12.42 -50.42 11.09
C LYS A 260 -11.42 -49.62 11.92
N SER A 261 -10.77 -48.64 11.31
CA SER A 261 -10.24 -47.48 12.05
C SER A 261 -10.19 -46.28 11.12
N VAL A 262 -11.34 -45.65 10.96
CA VAL A 262 -11.41 -44.23 10.61
C VAL A 262 -12.12 -43.56 11.78
N ARG A 263 -11.35 -43.27 12.83
CA ARG A 263 -11.74 -42.25 13.81
C ARG A 263 -10.99 -40.98 13.45
N CYS A 264 -11.46 -40.28 12.41
CA CYS A 264 -11.23 -38.84 12.32
C CYS A 264 -12.15 -38.20 13.36
N LEU A 265 -11.65 -37.95 14.56
CA LEU A 265 -12.27 -36.94 15.43
C LEU A 265 -11.97 -35.57 14.83
N CYS A 266 -12.78 -35.15 13.85
CA CYS A 266 -13.10 -33.75 13.73
C CYS A 266 -14.19 -33.49 14.77
N VAL A 267 -13.82 -32.96 15.93
CA VAL A 267 -14.80 -32.43 16.89
C VAL A 267 -15.29 -31.10 16.30
N LEU A 268 -16.32 -31.18 15.46
CA LEU A 268 -17.23 -30.07 15.19
C LEU A 268 -18.55 -30.47 15.84
N GLY A 269 -18.83 -29.87 17.00
CA GLY A 269 -20.14 -30.00 17.64
C GLY A 269 -21.23 -29.34 16.77
N PRO A 270 -22.46 -29.85 16.75
CA PRO A 270 -23.55 -29.22 16.02
C PRO A 270 -23.96 -27.91 16.71
N VAL A 271 -23.86 -26.80 16.00
CA VAL A 271 -24.56 -25.56 16.35
C VAL A 271 -26.05 -25.82 16.12
N ARG A 272 -26.82 -25.96 17.21
CA ARG A 272 -28.29 -25.93 17.15
C ARG A 272 -28.70 -24.48 16.89
N VAL A 273 -29.27 -24.24 15.72
CA VAL A 273 -30.08 -23.03 15.46
C VAL A 273 -31.50 -23.38 15.91
N THR A 274 -31.90 -22.86 17.05
CA THR A 274 -33.32 -22.79 17.45
C THR A 274 -33.88 -21.48 16.90
N TYR A 275 -34.93 -21.57 16.09
CA TYR A 275 -35.81 -20.44 15.81
C TYR A 275 -36.84 -20.40 16.93
N ASP A 276 -36.89 -19.27 17.63
CA ASP A 276 -38.08 -18.75 18.30
C ASP A 276 -38.25 -17.29 17.85
#